data_AF-A0A7V8AHY2-F1
#
_entry.id   AF-A0A7V8AHY2-F1
#
_cell.length_a   1.000
_cell.length_b   1.000
_cell.length_c   1.000
_cell.angle_alpha   90.00
_cell.angle_beta   90.00
_cell.angle_gamma   90.00
#
_symmetry.space_group_name_H-M   'P 1'
#
loop_
_entity.id
_entity.type
_entity.pdbx_description
1 polymer ?
#
loop_
_entity_poly.entity_id
_entity_poly.type
_entity_poly.pdbx_seq_one_letter_code
_entity_poly.pdbx_strand_id
1 'polypeptide(L)'
;MKWITRSHVHVDRVASPWLITRFIDSEAQFLFVPRAKVLEVAEREGAIAFDTEGAPYDHDGDLCAFDVLIRAFGLTDKALLRLARVVNAADTDRLATDPIAAGLEAIAVGYYALRHPEDKVNLAR
;
A
#
# COMPACT_ATOMS: atom_id res chain seq x y z
N MET A 1 -11.82 8.96 -7.23
CA MET A 1 -12.18 7.53 -7.43
C MET A 1 -12.11 6.78 -6.11
N LYS A 2 -12.86 5.68 -5.93
CA LYS A 2 -12.74 4.83 -4.73
C LYS A 2 -11.67 3.76 -4.96
N TRP A 3 -10.82 3.56 -3.97
CA TRP A 3 -9.78 2.55 -3.92
C TRP A 3 -9.97 1.67 -2.69
N ILE A 4 -9.60 0.41 -2.75
CA ILE A 4 -9.81 -0.53 -1.65
C ILE A 4 -8.64 -1.48 -1.48
N THR A 5 -8.27 -1.73 -0.24
CA THR A 5 -7.29 -2.76 0.13
C THR A 5 -7.66 -3.40 1.47
N ARG A 6 -6.87 -4.39 1.89
CA ARG A 6 -7.06 -5.06 3.18
C ARG A 6 -6.72 -4.14 4.35
N SER A 7 -7.40 -4.33 5.47
CA SER A 7 -7.16 -3.60 6.71
C SER A 7 -5.83 -3.98 7.35
N HIS A 8 -5.39 -3.11 8.27
CA HIS A 8 -4.10 -3.09 8.97
C HIS A 8 -2.92 -2.54 8.16
N VAL A 9 -2.16 -1.66 8.82
CA VAL A 9 -1.03 -0.93 8.25
C VAL A 9 0.12 -1.88 7.90
N HIS A 10 0.62 -1.75 6.69
CA HIS A 10 1.90 -2.32 6.26
C HIS A 10 2.54 -1.34 5.27
N VAL A 11 3.79 -1.58 4.88
CA VAL A 11 4.55 -0.68 4.00
C VAL A 11 3.75 -0.28 2.77
N ASP A 12 3.33 -1.24 1.94
CA ASP A 12 2.66 -0.89 0.67
C ASP A 12 1.24 -0.35 0.86
N ARG A 13 0.53 -0.77 1.91
CA ARG A 13 -0.83 -0.28 2.25
C ARG A 13 -0.87 1.17 2.72
N VAL A 14 0.29 1.76 3.00
CA VAL A 14 0.41 3.20 3.29
C VAL A 14 1.08 3.93 2.14
N ALA A 15 2.12 3.34 1.53
CA ALA A 15 2.83 3.94 0.42
C ALA A 15 1.94 4.09 -0.82
N SER A 16 1.17 3.06 -1.20
CA SER A 16 0.30 3.10 -2.38
C SER A 16 -0.82 4.15 -2.28
N PRO A 17 -1.56 4.30 -1.15
CA PRO A 17 -2.49 5.42 -0.98
C PRO A 17 -1.85 6.80 -1.09
N TRP A 18 -0.62 6.97 -0.55
CA TRP A 18 0.12 8.22 -0.69
C TRP A 18 0.46 8.50 -2.16
N LEU A 19 0.92 7.48 -2.91
CA LEU A 19 1.21 7.59 -4.33
C LEU A 19 -0.03 8.00 -5.12
N ILE A 20 -1.15 7.31 -4.86
CA ILE A 20 -2.42 7.55 -5.53
C ILE A 20 -2.86 9.00 -5.29
N THR A 21 -2.91 9.44 -4.04
CA THR A 21 -3.35 10.81 -3.69
C THR A 21 -2.45 11.91 -4.21
N ARG A 22 -1.16 11.63 -4.45
CA ARG A 22 -0.20 12.66 -4.88
C ARG A 22 0.00 12.74 -6.38
N PHE A 23 -0.11 11.61 -7.09
CA PHE A 23 0.31 11.53 -8.49
C PHE A 23 -0.78 11.01 -9.43
N ILE A 24 -1.81 10.33 -8.92
CA ILE A 24 -2.83 9.68 -9.76
C ILE A 24 -4.17 10.39 -9.63
N ASP A 25 -4.67 10.54 -8.41
CA ASP A 25 -5.99 11.09 -8.11
C ASP A 25 -5.99 11.75 -6.73
N SER A 26 -5.96 13.09 -6.70
CA SER A 26 -5.94 13.88 -5.47
C SER A 26 -7.23 13.81 -4.66
N GLU A 27 -8.33 13.35 -5.26
CA GLU A 27 -9.64 13.19 -4.62
C GLU A 27 -9.96 11.72 -4.35
N ALA A 28 -8.93 10.84 -4.36
CA ALA A 28 -9.08 9.42 -4.07
C ALA A 28 -9.64 9.18 -2.67
N GLN A 29 -10.61 8.27 -2.59
CA GLN A 29 -11.20 7.79 -1.33
C GLN A 29 -10.78 6.35 -1.10
N PHE A 30 -10.43 5.99 0.13
CA PHE A 30 -9.93 4.67 0.47
C PHE A 30 -10.88 3.90 1.38
N LEU A 31 -11.12 2.64 1.03
CA LEU A 31 -11.81 1.66 1.85
C LEU A 31 -10.80 0.63 2.36
N PHE A 32 -10.89 0.31 3.65
CA PHE A 32 -10.05 -0.72 4.28
C PHE A 32 -10.96 -1.77 4.89
N VAL A 33 -10.85 -3.01 4.43
CA VAL A 33 -11.74 -4.10 4.85
C VAL A 33 -10.94 -5.36 5.19
N PRO A 34 -11.49 -6.33 5.94
CA PRO A 34 -10.80 -7.60 6.16
C PRO A 34 -10.38 -8.25 4.84
N ARG A 35 -9.20 -8.89 4.78
CA ARG A 35 -8.61 -9.47 3.55
C ARG A 35 -9.61 -10.29 2.72
N ALA A 36 -10.41 -11.13 3.38
CA ALA A 36 -11.39 -11.99 2.71
C ALA A 36 -12.55 -11.23 2.01
N LYS A 37 -12.74 -9.94 2.31
CA LYS A 37 -13.83 -9.11 1.78
C LYS A 37 -13.40 -8.09 0.74
N VAL A 38 -12.10 -7.98 0.43
CA VAL A 38 -11.60 -6.89 -0.43
C VAL A 38 -12.26 -6.91 -1.81
N LEU A 39 -12.23 -8.05 -2.51
CA LEU A 39 -12.78 -8.15 -3.86
C LEU A 39 -14.32 -8.02 -3.88
N GLU A 40 -15.02 -8.64 -2.93
CA GLU A 40 -16.48 -8.53 -2.79
C GLU A 40 -16.92 -7.07 -2.59
N VAL A 41 -16.24 -6.34 -1.70
CA VAL A 41 -16.55 -4.94 -1.43
C VAL A 41 -16.12 -4.05 -2.60
N ALA A 42 -15.00 -4.37 -3.26
CA ALA A 42 -14.54 -3.65 -4.46
C ALA A 42 -15.62 -3.63 -5.55
N GLU A 43 -16.18 -4.80 -5.87
CA GLU A 43 -17.25 -4.94 -6.85
C GLU A 43 -18.50 -4.17 -6.42
N ARG A 44 -18.95 -4.35 -5.18
CA ARG A 44 -20.16 -3.68 -4.66
C ARG A 44 -20.04 -2.15 -4.66
N GLU A 45 -18.88 -1.62 -4.30
CA GLU A 45 -18.66 -0.17 -4.14
C GLU A 45 -18.18 0.51 -5.42
N GLY A 46 -17.92 -0.25 -6.49
CA GLY A 46 -17.23 0.24 -7.69
C GLY A 46 -15.83 0.78 -7.37
N ALA A 47 -15.14 0.16 -6.41
CA ALA A 47 -13.82 0.56 -5.95
C ALA A 47 -12.72 -0.25 -6.63
N ILE A 48 -11.58 0.38 -6.87
CA ILE A 48 -10.41 -0.24 -7.50
C ILE A 48 -9.57 -0.92 -6.41
N ALA A 49 -9.44 -2.24 -6.48
CA ALA A 49 -8.64 -3.00 -5.53
C ALA A 49 -7.13 -2.87 -5.81
N PHE A 50 -6.31 -2.88 -4.76
CA PHE A 50 -4.84 -2.92 -4.83
C PHE A 50 -4.24 -3.63 -3.59
N ASP A 51 -2.98 -4.11 -3.67
CA ASP A 51 -2.29 -4.93 -2.63
C ASP A 51 -3.20 -6.04 -2.06
N THR A 52 -3.80 -6.81 -2.96
CA THR A 52 -4.49 -8.04 -2.61
C THR A 52 -4.50 -8.98 -3.79
N GLU A 53 -4.45 -10.27 -3.50
CA GLU A 53 -4.55 -11.33 -4.49
C GLU A 53 -5.78 -11.14 -5.39
N GLY A 54 -5.54 -11.13 -6.70
CA GLY A 54 -6.58 -10.95 -7.72
C GLY A 54 -6.97 -9.49 -8.00
N ALA A 55 -6.35 -8.51 -7.34
CA ALA A 55 -6.52 -7.10 -7.67
C ALA A 55 -5.84 -6.74 -9.01
N PRO A 56 -6.35 -5.71 -9.72
CA PRO A 56 -5.69 -5.17 -10.90
C PRO A 56 -4.29 -4.57 -10.60
N TYR A 57 -4.09 -4.11 -9.37
CA TYR A 57 -2.82 -3.57 -8.88
C TYR A 57 -2.34 -4.38 -7.67
N ASP A 58 -2.07 -5.66 -7.92
CA ASP A 58 -1.41 -6.57 -6.97
C ASP A 58 0.10 -6.64 -7.25
N HIS A 59 0.82 -7.42 -6.45
CA HIS A 59 2.21 -7.76 -6.70
C HIS A 59 2.37 -8.49 -8.05
N ASP A 60 3.44 -8.16 -8.78
CA ASP A 60 3.78 -8.77 -10.07
C ASP A 60 5.23 -9.27 -10.04
N GLY A 61 5.40 -10.56 -9.75
CA GLY A 61 6.71 -11.18 -9.56
C GLY A 61 7.47 -10.52 -8.41
N ASP A 62 8.53 -9.79 -8.75
CA ASP A 62 9.34 -9.05 -7.79
C ASP A 62 8.81 -7.61 -7.53
N LEU A 63 7.72 -7.20 -8.14
CA LEU A 63 7.17 -5.86 -7.96
C LEU A 63 6.08 -5.86 -6.88
N CYS A 64 6.12 -4.91 -5.95
CA CYS A 64 4.99 -4.65 -5.05
C CYS A 64 3.93 -3.78 -5.75
N ALA A 65 2.77 -3.60 -5.14
CA ALA A 65 1.68 -2.82 -5.75
C ALA A 65 2.11 -1.36 -6.03
N PHE A 66 2.99 -0.78 -5.22
CA PHE A 66 3.58 0.54 -5.48
C PHE A 66 4.28 0.62 -6.85
N ASP A 67 5.13 -0.36 -7.16
CA ASP A 67 5.84 -0.42 -8.45
C ASP A 67 4.87 -0.67 -9.60
N VAL A 68 3.88 -1.55 -9.40
CA VAL A 68 2.87 -1.86 -10.40
C VAL A 68 2.04 -0.61 -10.71
N LEU A 69 1.68 0.20 -9.72
CA LEU A 69 1.02 1.50 -9.91
C LEU A 69 1.91 2.49 -10.68
N ILE A 70 3.19 2.61 -10.31
CA ILE A 70 4.13 3.46 -11.06
C ILE A 70 4.17 3.08 -12.54
N ARG A 71 4.27 1.78 -12.83
CA ARG A 71 4.33 1.24 -14.20
C ARG A 71 3.01 1.50 -14.94
N ALA A 72 1.88 1.22 -14.30
CA ALA A 72 0.56 1.35 -14.90
C ALA A 72 0.21 2.81 -15.27
N PHE A 73 0.63 3.78 -14.44
CA PHE A 73 0.37 5.19 -14.67
C PHE A 73 1.54 5.93 -15.35
N GLY A 74 2.59 5.22 -15.77
CA GLY A 74 3.71 5.79 -16.51
C GLY A 74 4.49 6.86 -15.74
N LEU A 75 4.58 6.73 -14.41
CA LEU A 75 5.24 7.72 -13.56
C LEU A 75 6.77 7.57 -13.68
N THR A 76 7.47 8.63 -14.09
CA THR A 76 8.91 8.58 -14.42
C THR A 76 9.80 9.50 -13.59
N ASP A 77 9.24 10.17 -12.59
CA ASP A 77 10.00 11.06 -11.71
C ASP A 77 11.12 10.30 -10.98
N LYS A 78 12.34 10.84 -11.00
CA LYS A 78 13.53 10.15 -10.47
C LYS A 78 13.47 9.95 -8.97
N ALA A 79 12.90 10.90 -8.22
CA ALA A 79 12.77 10.78 -6.78
C ALA A 79 11.70 9.74 -6.44
N LEU A 80 10.60 9.72 -7.19
CA LEU A 80 9.56 8.71 -7.04
C LEU A 80 10.09 7.29 -7.35
N LEU A 81 10.86 7.12 -8.42
CA LEU A 81 11.50 5.84 -8.76
C LEU A 81 12.55 5.41 -7.72
N ARG A 82 13.21 6.37 -7.05
CA ARG A 82 14.09 6.07 -5.91
C ARG A 82 13.29 5.56 -4.72
N LEU A 83 12.14 6.18 -4.43
CA LEU A 83 11.25 5.77 -3.35
C LEU A 83 10.65 4.40 -3.61
N ALA A 84 10.25 4.12 -4.85
CA ALA A 84 9.75 2.81 -5.28
C ALA A 84 10.69 1.66 -4.89
N ARG A 85 12.01 1.83 -5.14
CA ARG A 85 13.02 0.84 -4.74
C ARG A 85 13.07 0.61 -3.23
N VAL A 86 12.93 1.66 -2.41
CA VAL A 86 12.91 1.50 -0.94
C VAL A 86 11.66 0.76 -0.51
N VAL A 87 10.50 1.17 -1.02
CA VAL A 87 9.19 0.59 -0.69
C VAL A 87 9.15 -0.87 -1.09
N ASN A 88 9.60 -1.20 -2.31
CA ASN A 88 9.69 -2.58 -2.79
C ASN A 88 10.57 -3.44 -1.87
N ALA A 89 11.78 -2.97 -1.58
CA ALA A 89 12.73 -3.70 -0.75
C ALA A 89 12.18 -3.98 0.65
N ALA A 90 11.45 -3.02 1.23
CA ALA A 90 10.81 -3.18 2.54
C ALA A 90 9.61 -4.13 2.48
N ASP A 91 8.68 -3.92 1.55
CA ASP A 91 7.42 -4.67 1.50
C ASP A 91 7.57 -6.13 1.02
N THR A 92 8.61 -6.42 0.22
CA THR A 92 8.92 -7.78 -0.28
C THR A 92 9.93 -8.54 0.58
N ASP A 93 10.27 -8.02 1.77
CA ASP A 93 11.27 -8.60 2.69
C ASP A 93 12.66 -8.81 2.07
N ARG A 94 13.03 -7.96 1.11
CA ARG A 94 14.36 -7.95 0.46
C ARG A 94 15.20 -6.81 1.00
N LEU A 95 15.25 -6.70 2.31
CA LEU A 95 15.84 -5.57 3.03
C LEU A 95 17.31 -5.28 2.66
N ALA A 96 18.07 -6.31 2.25
CA ALA A 96 19.46 -6.15 1.82
C ALA A 96 19.62 -5.39 0.49
N THR A 97 18.55 -5.24 -0.29
CA THR A 97 18.59 -4.56 -1.60
C THR A 97 18.59 -3.04 -1.49
N ASP A 98 18.21 -2.48 -0.33
CA ASP A 98 18.28 -1.06 -0.05
C ASP A 98 18.57 -0.77 1.43
N PRO A 99 19.60 0.03 1.78
CA PRO A 99 19.95 0.28 3.17
C PRO A 99 18.85 0.98 3.99
N ILE A 100 17.88 1.65 3.35
CA ILE A 100 16.78 2.33 4.04
C ILE A 100 15.63 1.35 4.35
N ALA A 101 15.51 0.26 3.60
CA ALA A 101 14.36 -0.65 3.66
C ALA A 101 14.12 -1.22 5.06
N ALA A 102 15.18 -1.67 5.75
CA ALA A 102 15.06 -2.26 7.08
C ALA A 102 14.47 -1.27 8.11
N GLY A 103 14.82 0.01 8.01
CA GLY A 103 14.27 1.05 8.88
C GLY A 103 12.80 1.34 8.59
N LEU A 104 12.44 1.40 7.31
CA LEU A 104 11.05 1.58 6.88
C LEU A 104 10.17 0.41 7.34
N GLU A 105 10.64 -0.81 7.16
CA GLU A 105 9.94 -2.03 7.59
C GLU A 105 9.76 -2.06 9.11
N ALA A 106 10.82 -1.76 9.87
CA ALA A 106 10.74 -1.70 11.33
C ALA A 106 9.70 -0.68 11.82
N ILE A 107 9.60 0.48 11.16
CA ILE A 107 8.57 1.48 11.46
C ILE A 107 7.18 0.93 11.14
N ALA A 108 6.98 0.33 9.97
CA ALA A 108 5.69 -0.21 9.54
C ALA A 108 5.19 -1.33 10.47
N VAL A 109 6.06 -2.29 10.80
CA VAL A 109 5.79 -3.38 11.76
C VAL A 109 5.54 -2.81 13.15
N GLY A 110 6.32 -1.82 13.59
CA GLY A 110 6.10 -1.15 14.87
C GLY A 110 4.72 -0.50 14.95
N TYR A 111 4.30 0.23 13.91
CA TYR A 111 2.95 0.79 13.83
C TYR A 111 1.85 -0.27 13.79
N TYR A 112 2.06 -1.37 13.06
CA TYR A 112 1.14 -2.50 13.05
C TYR A 112 0.97 -3.10 14.46
N ALA A 113 2.08 -3.31 15.18
CA ALA A 113 2.08 -3.91 16.52
C ALA A 113 1.52 -2.99 17.62
N LEU A 114 1.64 -1.66 17.45
CA LEU A 114 1.09 -0.68 18.39
C LEU A 114 -0.44 -0.54 18.30
N ARG A 115 -1.06 -1.00 17.22
CA ARG A 115 -2.50 -0.88 17.03
C ARG A 115 -3.24 -2.06 17.65
N HIS A 116 -4.09 -1.75 18.63
CA HIS A 116 -5.15 -2.68 19.02
C HIS A 116 -6.06 -2.96 17.81
N PRO A 117 -6.72 -4.12 17.74
CA PRO A 117 -7.64 -4.46 16.65
C PRO A 117 -8.77 -3.44 16.45
N GLU A 118 -9.04 -2.61 17.47
CA GLU A 118 -10.09 -1.60 17.48
C GLU A 118 -9.52 -0.19 17.25
N ASP A 119 -9.77 0.37 16.06
CA ASP A 119 -9.26 1.68 15.64
C ASP A 119 -9.68 2.84 16.57
N LYS A 120 -10.82 2.73 17.27
CA LYS A 120 -11.28 3.73 18.25
C LYS A 120 -10.36 3.84 19.47
N VAL A 121 -9.74 2.73 19.88
CA VAL A 121 -8.80 2.69 21.02
C VAL A 121 -7.48 3.36 20.64
N ASN A 122 -7.06 3.19 19.38
CA ASN A 122 -5.85 3.84 18.86
C ASN A 122 -5.99 5.37 18.76
N LEU A 123 -7.22 5.90 18.59
CA LEU A 123 -7.52 7.33 18.49
C LEU A 123 -7.72 8.05 19.83
N ALA A 124 -7.79 7.33 20.94
CA ALA A 124 -8.10 7.89 22.27
C ALA A 124 -6.85 8.32 23.08
N ARG A 125 -5.69 8.47 22.44
CA ARG A 125 -4.43 8.86 23.08
C ARG A 125 -3.89 10.18 22.53
#